data_AF-A0A5C7Y6W5-F1
#
_entry.id   AF-A0A5C7Y6W5-F1
#
_cell.length_a   1.000
_cell.length_b   1.000
_cell.length_c   1.000
_cell.angle_alpha   90.00
_cell.angle_beta   90.00
_cell.angle_gamma   90.00
#
_symmetry.space_group_name_H-M   'P 1'
#
loop_
_entity.id
_entity.type
_entity.pdbx_description
1 polymer ?
#
loop_
_entity_poly.entity_id
_entity_poly.type
_entity_poly.pdbx_seq_one_letter_code
_entity_poly.pdbx_strand_id
1 'polypeptide(L)'
;MDFDSLARETSVEWIGQAPHEPLQPGARPLLPAQDPFYEPPEGFQHAEPGTVLRSREVELAFMGLIPQRLHATQLLYRSTDRHDIAQAVVTTVLVPADHDRSRPCPIVSYQCAIDAVDGRCFPSFALRRRAKAHGSFTQLEFVLIAAILAQGWAVSIPDHEGRDGHWGAPVEPGHFVLDGLRAALASEQVGLPGDAPIGLWGYSGGGLSTAWAAEVCGSYAPELNIVGVALGSPVGDLGNTLLRLNASFWSGLPALMIAALRRVYPDLDAFVEQHATTDGRALMRMLESTSTAAAVLRLHHRSLSSYIDKPLNELVETPVVQQVFEE
;
A
#
# COMPACT_ATOMS: atom_id res chain seq x y z
N MET A 1 32.35 -6.84 -40.47
CA MET A 1 31.15 -7.10 -39.65
C MET A 1 31.55 -6.71 -38.25
N ASP A 2 31.34 -5.44 -37.92
CA ASP A 2 31.55 -4.93 -36.56
C ASP A 2 30.30 -5.22 -35.75
N PHE A 3 30.46 -6.07 -34.74
CA PHE A 3 29.42 -6.46 -33.79
C PHE A 3 29.53 -5.67 -32.47
N ASP A 4 30.21 -4.52 -32.46
CA ASP A 4 30.48 -3.71 -31.27
C ASP A 4 29.54 -2.50 -31.10
N SER A 5 28.45 -2.43 -31.85
CA SER A 5 27.44 -1.35 -31.73
C SER A 5 26.09 -1.86 -31.24
N LEU A 6 26.10 -2.70 -30.20
CA LEU A 6 24.95 -2.92 -29.33
C LEU A 6 25.32 -2.42 -27.92
N ALA A 7 25.61 -1.13 -27.85
CA ALA A 7 25.58 -0.44 -26.58
C ALA A 7 24.18 -0.61 -25.98
N ARG A 8 24.16 -1.15 -24.75
CA ARG A 8 22.97 -1.26 -23.92
C ARG A 8 22.31 0.11 -23.79
N GLU A 9 21.24 0.35 -24.54
CA GLU A 9 20.27 1.40 -24.23
C GLU A 9 19.49 0.95 -22.98
N THR A 10 20.08 1.18 -21.81
CA THR A 10 19.40 1.16 -20.51
C THR A 10 18.84 2.56 -20.19
N SER A 11 18.62 3.39 -21.19
CA SER A 11 18.03 4.72 -21.02
C SER A 11 16.51 4.61 -20.99
N VAL A 12 15.94 5.31 -20.01
CA VAL A 12 14.51 5.51 -19.66
C VAL A 12 13.58 5.84 -20.85
N GLU A 13 14.12 6.08 -22.04
CA GLU A 13 13.42 6.59 -23.23
C GLU A 13 12.43 5.59 -23.87
N TRP A 14 12.49 4.28 -23.58
CA TRP A 14 11.62 3.32 -24.25
C TRP A 14 10.16 3.38 -23.78
N ILE A 15 9.93 3.66 -22.49
CA ILE A 15 8.61 4.06 -22.01
C ILE A 15 8.55 5.56 -22.23
N GLY A 16 7.95 6.00 -23.34
CA GLY A 16 7.75 7.43 -23.62
C GLY A 16 7.05 8.16 -22.47
N GLN A 17 6.88 9.48 -22.58
CA GLN A 17 6.27 10.30 -21.53
C GLN A 17 4.99 9.66 -20.98
N ALA A 18 4.96 9.43 -19.67
CA ALA A 18 3.84 8.77 -19.00
C ALA A 18 2.52 9.49 -19.33
N PRO A 19 1.49 8.79 -19.85
CA PRO A 19 0.23 9.42 -20.19
C PRO A 19 -0.40 10.06 -18.94
N HIS A 20 -0.98 11.24 -19.15
CA HIS A 20 -1.68 11.98 -18.12
C HIS A 20 -3.17 12.10 -18.45
N GLU A 21 -4.03 11.70 -17.51
CA GLU A 21 -5.46 11.89 -17.61
C GLU A 21 -5.88 13.13 -16.79
N PRO A 22 -6.42 14.19 -17.43
CA PRO A 22 -6.88 15.36 -16.69
C PRO A 22 -8.10 15.02 -15.84
N LEU A 23 -8.39 15.86 -14.86
CA LEU A 23 -9.52 15.63 -13.97
C LEU A 23 -10.83 15.48 -14.75
N GLN A 24 -11.63 14.45 -14.40
CA GLN A 24 -12.99 14.26 -14.89
C GLN A 24 -14.00 14.58 -13.77
N PRO A 25 -14.54 15.81 -13.67
CA PRO A 25 -15.37 16.22 -12.56
C PRO A 25 -16.63 15.37 -12.43
N GLY A 26 -16.89 14.88 -11.22
CA GLY A 26 -18.09 14.07 -10.96
C GLY A 26 -18.08 12.65 -11.53
N ALA A 27 -17.01 12.21 -12.20
CA ALA A 27 -16.84 10.80 -12.51
C ALA A 27 -16.79 9.98 -11.21
N ARG A 28 -17.43 8.81 -11.22
CA ARG A 28 -17.34 7.89 -10.08
C ARG A 28 -16.10 7.01 -10.28
N PRO A 29 -15.24 6.84 -9.27
CA PRO A 29 -14.09 5.94 -9.38
C PRO A 29 -14.55 4.50 -9.62
N LEU A 30 -13.86 3.83 -10.53
CA LEU A 30 -13.92 2.39 -10.71
C LEU A 30 -13.11 1.69 -9.62
N LEU A 31 -13.46 0.45 -9.30
CA LEU A 31 -12.62 -0.37 -8.41
C LEU A 31 -11.24 -0.58 -9.04
N PRO A 32 -10.15 -0.70 -8.26
CA PRO A 32 -8.81 -0.92 -8.82
C PRO A 32 -8.75 -2.06 -9.85
N ALA A 33 -9.36 -3.21 -9.54
CA ALA A 33 -9.41 -4.37 -10.44
C ALA A 33 -10.21 -4.15 -11.75
N GLN A 34 -10.93 -3.04 -11.88
CA GLN A 34 -11.77 -2.69 -13.03
C GLN A 34 -11.31 -1.41 -13.73
N ASP A 35 -10.26 -0.77 -13.23
CA ASP A 35 -9.81 0.54 -13.65
C ASP A 35 -8.50 0.38 -14.44
N PRO A 36 -8.50 0.66 -15.77
CA PRO A 36 -7.31 0.52 -16.62
C PRO A 36 -6.12 1.37 -16.16
N PHE A 37 -6.35 2.37 -15.31
CA PHE A 37 -5.27 3.15 -14.70
C PHE A 37 -4.30 2.28 -13.87
N TYR A 38 -4.76 1.17 -13.30
CA TYR A 38 -3.93 0.27 -12.49
C TYR A 38 -3.18 -0.77 -13.34
N GLU A 39 -3.43 -0.80 -14.66
CA GLU A 39 -2.72 -1.68 -15.57
C GLU A 39 -1.44 -1.01 -16.09
N PRO A 40 -0.25 -1.55 -15.74
CA PRO A 40 0.99 -1.02 -16.26
C PRO A 40 1.12 -1.27 -17.77
N PRO A 41 1.85 -0.42 -18.50
CA PRO A 41 2.14 -0.66 -19.92
C PRO A 41 3.04 -1.89 -20.09
N GLU A 42 3.03 -2.48 -21.29
CA GLU A 42 3.94 -3.57 -21.62
C GLU A 42 5.41 -3.15 -21.43
N GLY A 43 6.22 -4.05 -20.88
CA GLY A 43 7.65 -3.82 -20.65
C GLY A 43 7.99 -2.89 -19.49
N PHE A 44 7.01 -2.47 -18.67
CA PHE A 44 7.24 -1.67 -17.45
C PHE A 44 8.28 -2.29 -16.51
N GLN A 45 8.48 -3.60 -16.57
CA GLN A 45 9.43 -4.34 -15.74
C GLN A 45 10.88 -3.88 -15.95
N HIS A 46 11.19 -3.32 -17.12
CA HIS A 46 12.52 -2.79 -17.46
C HIS A 46 12.72 -1.35 -17.01
N ALA A 47 11.68 -0.66 -16.53
CA ALA A 47 11.83 0.67 -15.95
C ALA A 47 12.54 0.60 -14.59
N GLU A 48 13.16 1.70 -14.19
CA GLU A 48 13.78 1.82 -12.87
C GLU A 48 12.71 1.99 -11.77
N PRO A 49 12.95 1.51 -10.54
CA PRO A 49 12.06 1.76 -9.40
C PRO A 49 11.77 3.26 -9.21
N GLY A 50 10.50 3.60 -9.02
CA GLY A 50 10.02 4.99 -8.94
C GLY A 50 9.67 5.64 -10.28
N THR A 51 9.90 4.98 -11.42
CA THR A 51 9.47 5.52 -12.73
C THR A 51 7.95 5.62 -12.80
N VAL A 52 7.44 6.82 -13.10
CA VAL A 52 6.01 7.06 -13.33
C VAL A 52 5.61 6.39 -14.65
N LEU A 53 4.61 5.52 -14.59
CA LEU A 53 4.05 4.77 -15.73
C LEU A 53 2.77 5.42 -16.27
N ARG A 54 1.95 5.99 -15.38
CA ARG A 54 0.72 6.74 -15.71
C ARG A 54 0.47 7.80 -14.64
N SER A 55 -0.24 8.86 -15.00
CA SER A 55 -0.73 9.84 -14.02
C SER A 55 -2.15 10.27 -14.29
N ARG A 56 -2.90 10.66 -13.25
CA ARG A 56 -4.21 11.29 -13.41
C ARG A 56 -4.54 12.23 -12.27
N GLU A 57 -5.29 13.29 -12.56
CA GLU A 57 -5.86 14.14 -11.52
C GLU A 57 -7.14 13.52 -10.95
N VAL A 58 -7.32 13.63 -9.63
CA VAL A 58 -8.51 13.10 -8.93
C VAL A 58 -9.09 14.11 -7.96
N GLU A 59 -10.39 14.00 -7.70
CA GLU A 59 -11.02 14.66 -6.56
C GLU A 59 -10.99 13.76 -5.34
N LEU A 60 -10.54 14.28 -4.20
CA LEU A 60 -10.67 13.60 -2.91
C LEU A 60 -11.84 14.15 -2.09
N ALA A 61 -12.40 13.31 -1.23
CA ALA A 61 -13.45 13.71 -0.32
C ALA A 61 -13.41 12.93 0.99
N PHE A 62 -13.62 13.63 2.12
CA PHE A 62 -13.81 12.97 3.40
C PHE A 62 -15.05 12.07 3.34
N MET A 63 -14.87 10.80 3.69
CA MET A 63 -15.88 9.74 3.55
C MET A 63 -16.48 9.61 2.14
N GLY A 64 -15.75 10.06 1.10
CA GLY A 64 -16.24 10.10 -0.29
C GLY A 64 -17.31 11.16 -0.56
N LEU A 65 -17.69 11.97 0.44
CA LEU A 65 -18.85 12.88 0.38
C LEU A 65 -18.46 14.36 0.44
N ILE A 66 -17.58 14.75 1.37
CA ILE A 66 -17.23 16.16 1.59
C ILE A 66 -15.98 16.50 0.77
N PRO A 67 -16.11 17.22 -0.36
CA PRO A 67 -14.99 17.51 -1.25
C PRO A 67 -13.95 18.40 -0.57
N GLN A 68 -12.69 18.22 -0.96
CA GLN A 68 -11.55 18.94 -0.40
C GLN A 68 -10.96 19.89 -1.45
N ARG A 69 -10.50 21.06 -1.02
CA ARG A 69 -9.89 22.06 -1.90
C ARG A 69 -8.37 21.85 -1.92
N LEU A 70 -7.91 20.91 -2.72
CA LEU A 70 -6.51 20.55 -2.87
C LEU A 70 -6.25 20.04 -4.29
N HIS A 71 -4.97 20.02 -4.69
CA HIS A 71 -4.56 19.31 -5.89
C HIS A 71 -4.18 17.89 -5.51
N ALA A 72 -4.80 16.89 -6.16
CA ALA A 72 -4.51 15.49 -5.95
C ALA A 72 -4.18 14.81 -7.29
N THR A 73 -3.01 14.21 -7.35
CA THR A 73 -2.52 13.49 -8.52
C THR A 73 -2.22 12.05 -8.14
N GLN A 74 -2.79 11.10 -8.85
CA GLN A 74 -2.41 9.70 -8.73
C GLN A 74 -1.30 9.39 -9.71
N LEU A 75 -0.31 8.64 -9.23
CA LEU A 75 0.81 8.16 -10.02
C LEU A 75 0.78 6.64 -9.95
N LEU A 76 0.65 5.97 -11.09
CA LEU A 76 1.04 4.57 -11.21
C LEU A 76 2.54 4.57 -11.46
N TYR A 77 3.31 3.85 -10.65
CA TYR A 77 4.76 3.79 -10.77
C TYR A 77 5.27 2.35 -10.68
N ARG A 78 6.44 2.13 -11.26
CA ARG A 78 7.16 0.86 -11.16
C ARG A 78 7.80 0.76 -9.78
N SER A 79 7.63 -0.37 -9.11
CA SER A 79 8.31 -0.73 -7.87
C SER A 79 8.75 -2.20 -7.90
N THR A 80 9.11 -2.76 -6.75
CA THR A 80 9.70 -4.09 -6.64
C THR A 80 9.26 -4.78 -5.37
N ASP A 81 8.85 -6.05 -5.47
CA ASP A 81 8.54 -6.86 -4.30
C ASP A 81 9.81 -7.36 -3.59
N ARG A 82 9.61 -8.16 -2.54
CA ARG A 82 10.71 -8.74 -1.73
C ARG A 82 11.62 -9.71 -2.49
N HIS A 83 11.21 -10.20 -3.65
CA HIS A 83 11.95 -11.17 -4.47
C HIS A 83 12.59 -10.52 -5.71
N ASP A 84 12.72 -9.19 -5.71
CA ASP A 84 13.21 -8.39 -6.82
C ASP A 84 12.34 -8.46 -8.09
N ILE A 85 11.08 -8.89 -7.97
CA ILE A 85 10.15 -8.95 -9.09
C ILE A 85 9.47 -7.58 -9.25
N ALA A 86 9.44 -7.07 -10.49
CA ALA A 86 8.84 -5.77 -10.79
C ALA A 86 7.32 -5.76 -10.55
N GLN A 87 6.87 -4.77 -9.80
CA GLN A 87 5.47 -4.50 -9.48
C GLN A 87 5.04 -3.12 -9.97
N ALA A 88 3.74 -2.91 -10.13
CA ALA A 88 3.17 -1.59 -10.41
C ALA A 88 2.24 -1.19 -9.27
N VAL A 89 2.49 -0.03 -8.67
CA VAL A 89 1.81 0.44 -7.46
C VAL A 89 1.32 1.88 -7.67
N VAL A 90 0.28 2.28 -6.95
CA VAL A 90 -0.27 3.63 -7.02
C VAL A 90 0.05 4.42 -5.75
N THR A 91 0.41 5.69 -5.92
CA THR A 91 0.40 6.67 -4.84
C THR A 91 -0.49 7.83 -5.21
N THR A 92 -1.21 8.37 -4.22
CA THR A 92 -1.94 9.63 -4.36
C THR A 92 -1.15 10.73 -3.70
N VAL A 93 -0.67 11.68 -4.51
CA VAL A 93 0.10 12.84 -4.04
C VAL A 93 -0.80 14.05 -3.92
N LEU A 94 -0.80 14.68 -2.75
CA LEU A 94 -1.57 15.86 -2.42
C LEU A 94 -0.65 17.05 -2.26
N VAL A 95 -0.93 18.10 -3.01
CA VAL A 95 -0.23 19.38 -2.88
C VAL A 95 -1.23 20.43 -2.36
N PRO A 96 -0.88 21.21 -1.32
CA PRO A 96 -1.73 22.29 -0.85
C PRO A 96 -2.09 23.26 -1.98
N ALA A 97 -3.36 23.65 -2.08
CA ALA A 97 -3.85 24.51 -3.18
C ALA A 97 -3.15 25.87 -3.24
N ASP A 98 -2.76 26.41 -2.08
CA ASP A 98 -2.10 27.71 -1.95
C ASP A 98 -0.57 27.58 -1.86
N HIS A 99 0.00 26.45 -2.31
CA HIS A 99 1.45 26.24 -2.24
C HIS A 99 2.20 27.20 -3.18
N ASP A 100 3.03 28.06 -2.58
CA ASP A 100 3.98 28.90 -3.30
C ASP A 100 5.18 28.08 -3.76
N ARG A 101 5.24 27.82 -5.08
CA ARG A 101 6.32 27.06 -5.74
C ARG A 101 7.72 27.67 -5.55
N SER A 102 7.84 28.90 -5.05
CA SER A 102 9.13 29.51 -4.72
C SER A 102 9.67 29.10 -3.35
N ARG A 103 8.88 28.42 -2.52
CA ARG A 103 9.27 27.94 -1.19
C ARG A 103 9.49 26.42 -1.19
N PRO A 104 10.47 25.91 -0.42
CA PRO A 104 10.60 24.48 -0.20
C PRO A 104 9.28 23.88 0.34
N CYS A 105 8.83 22.78 -0.26
CA CYS A 105 7.66 22.03 0.16
C CYS A 105 8.10 20.67 0.68
N PRO A 106 8.20 20.48 2.01
CA PRO A 106 8.40 19.14 2.57
C PRO A 106 7.26 18.22 2.13
N ILE A 107 7.58 16.94 1.98
CA ILE A 107 6.58 15.90 1.69
C ILE A 107 6.56 14.90 2.84
N VAL A 108 5.35 14.52 3.27
CA VAL A 108 5.16 13.41 4.20
C VAL A 108 4.57 12.23 3.44
N SER A 109 5.23 11.08 3.51
CA SER A 109 4.62 9.83 3.08
C SER A 109 3.74 9.31 4.22
N TYR A 110 2.42 9.31 4.03
CA TYR A 110 1.45 8.83 5.02
C TYR A 110 0.95 7.44 4.66
N GLN A 111 1.30 6.44 5.47
CA GLN A 111 0.85 5.06 5.30
C GLN A 111 -0.45 4.84 6.09
N CYS A 112 -1.56 4.71 5.37
CA CYS A 112 -2.86 4.36 5.97
C CYS A 112 -2.85 2.93 6.53
N ALA A 113 -3.67 2.67 7.55
CA ALA A 113 -4.00 1.32 7.99
C ALA A 113 -5.05 0.70 7.04
N ILE A 114 -4.56 0.19 5.90
CA ILE A 114 -5.41 -0.41 4.85
C ILE A 114 -6.01 -1.70 5.39
N ASP A 115 -5.16 -2.59 5.94
CA ASP A 115 -5.54 -3.80 6.67
C ASP A 115 -6.57 -4.64 5.89
N ALA A 116 -6.39 -4.77 4.57
CA ALA A 116 -7.38 -5.40 3.70
C ALA A 116 -6.80 -5.86 2.36
N VAL A 117 -7.24 -7.06 1.95
CA VAL A 117 -6.96 -7.62 0.61
C VAL A 117 -7.80 -6.94 -0.49
N ASP A 118 -8.97 -6.41 -0.12
CA ASP A 118 -9.91 -5.84 -1.07
C ASP A 118 -9.50 -4.43 -1.51
N GLY A 119 -9.29 -4.23 -2.82
CA GLY A 119 -8.93 -2.95 -3.41
C GLY A 119 -9.88 -1.77 -3.13
N ARG A 120 -11.09 -2.02 -2.61
CA ARG A 120 -11.96 -0.96 -2.07
C ARG A 120 -11.37 -0.22 -0.88
N CYS A 121 -10.42 -0.82 -0.17
CA CYS A 121 -9.79 -0.25 1.00
C CYS A 121 -8.51 0.51 0.67
N PHE A 122 -7.97 0.34 -0.55
CA PHE A 122 -6.74 0.99 -0.97
C PHE A 122 -6.89 2.51 -0.97
N PRO A 123 -5.93 3.28 -0.44
CA PRO A 123 -6.03 4.74 -0.32
C PRO A 123 -6.35 5.43 -1.64
N SER A 124 -5.73 4.99 -2.73
CA SER A 124 -5.96 5.51 -4.08
C SER A 124 -7.42 5.40 -4.54
N PHE A 125 -8.18 4.42 -4.06
CA PHE A 125 -9.61 4.32 -4.32
C PHE A 125 -10.43 4.96 -3.20
N ALA A 126 -10.16 4.60 -1.95
CA ALA A 126 -11.00 4.89 -0.80
C ALA A 126 -11.16 6.39 -0.51
N LEU A 127 -10.12 7.18 -0.79
CA LEU A 127 -10.12 8.63 -0.56
C LEU A 127 -10.79 9.41 -1.69
N ARG A 128 -11.04 8.79 -2.85
CA ARG A 128 -11.64 9.48 -4.00
C ARG A 128 -13.07 9.90 -3.72
N ARG A 129 -13.43 11.07 -4.24
CA ARG A 129 -14.80 11.57 -4.22
C ARG A 129 -15.74 10.56 -4.89
N ARG A 130 -16.89 10.30 -4.27
CA ARG A 130 -17.92 9.30 -4.69
C ARG A 130 -17.44 7.84 -4.66
N ALA A 131 -16.28 7.54 -4.08
CA ALA A 131 -15.88 6.16 -3.81
C ALA A 131 -16.84 5.49 -2.82
N LYS A 132 -17.24 4.25 -3.10
CA LYS A 132 -18.02 3.42 -2.17
C LYS A 132 -17.10 2.47 -1.41
N ALA A 133 -16.27 3.04 -0.55
CA ALA A 133 -15.30 2.31 0.27
C ALA A 133 -15.86 1.94 1.65
N HIS A 134 -17.08 1.39 1.69
CA HIS A 134 -17.74 1.07 2.95
C HIS A 134 -16.93 0.07 3.78
N GLY A 135 -16.57 0.48 5.00
CA GLY A 135 -15.79 -0.33 5.94
C GLY A 135 -14.27 -0.24 5.78
N SER A 136 -13.78 0.66 4.93
CA SER A 136 -12.36 1.05 4.90
C SER A 136 -12.06 2.05 6.02
N PHE A 137 -11.01 1.79 6.81
CA PHE A 137 -10.54 2.73 7.84
C PHE A 137 -9.74 3.90 7.25
N THR A 138 -9.17 3.74 6.05
CA THR A 138 -8.44 4.78 5.30
C THR A 138 -9.22 6.11 5.21
N GLN A 139 -10.55 6.06 5.04
CA GLN A 139 -11.38 7.26 4.95
C GLN A 139 -11.38 8.09 6.25
N LEU A 140 -11.22 7.46 7.40
CA LEU A 140 -11.17 8.12 8.71
C LEU A 140 -9.83 8.83 8.92
N GLU A 141 -8.74 8.25 8.41
CA GLU A 141 -7.38 8.80 8.52
C GLU A 141 -7.16 10.06 7.68
N PHE A 142 -8.10 10.39 6.80
CA PHE A 142 -8.05 11.65 6.04
C PHE A 142 -7.95 12.89 6.95
N VAL A 143 -8.45 12.84 8.18
CA VAL A 143 -8.27 13.95 9.14
C VAL A 143 -6.81 14.20 9.51
N LEU A 144 -5.99 13.14 9.56
CA LEU A 144 -4.55 13.22 9.83
C LEU A 144 -3.82 13.75 8.60
N ILE A 145 -4.18 13.26 7.42
CA ILE A 145 -3.70 13.77 6.12
C ILE A 145 -4.01 15.28 5.98
N ALA A 146 -5.23 15.70 6.33
CA ALA A 146 -5.63 17.10 6.31
C ALA A 146 -4.84 17.95 7.30
N ALA A 147 -4.47 17.40 8.47
CA ALA A 147 -3.62 18.09 9.44
C ALA A 147 -2.20 18.31 8.91
N ILE A 148 -1.64 17.35 8.15
CA ILE A 148 -0.35 17.51 7.47
C ILE A 148 -0.45 18.61 6.40
N LEU A 149 -1.48 18.55 5.55
CA LEU A 149 -1.70 19.57 4.51
C LEU A 149 -1.88 20.97 5.10
N ALA A 150 -2.50 21.09 6.27
CA ALA A 150 -2.66 22.36 6.98
C ALA A 150 -1.32 22.98 7.44
N GLN A 151 -0.24 22.20 7.55
CA GLN A 151 1.12 22.72 7.77
C GLN A 151 1.76 23.27 6.49
N GLY A 152 1.08 23.15 5.34
CA GLY A 152 1.61 23.52 4.04
C GLY A 152 2.57 22.48 3.45
N TRP A 153 2.54 21.24 3.96
CA TRP A 153 3.37 20.14 3.46
C TRP A 153 2.59 19.32 2.43
N ALA A 154 3.29 18.81 1.42
CA ALA A 154 2.73 17.83 0.51
C ALA A 154 2.57 16.46 1.20
N VAL A 155 1.68 15.62 0.68
CA VAL A 155 1.46 14.27 1.21
C VAL A 155 1.52 13.25 0.08
N SER A 156 2.34 12.22 0.22
CA SER A 156 2.28 11.01 -0.63
C SER A 156 1.51 9.94 0.13
N ILE A 157 0.49 9.33 -0.48
CA ILE A 157 -0.34 8.30 0.14
C ILE A 157 -0.26 7.05 -0.73
N PRO A 158 0.72 6.16 -0.48
CA PRO A 158 0.92 4.97 -1.28
C PRO A 158 -0.08 3.86 -0.93
N ASP A 159 -0.50 3.10 -1.94
CA ASP A 159 -1.13 1.79 -1.78
C ASP A 159 -0.03 0.78 -1.40
N HIS A 160 0.51 0.92 -0.20
CA HIS A 160 1.73 0.22 0.26
C HIS A 160 1.56 -1.30 0.46
N GLU A 161 0.36 -1.84 0.30
CA GLU A 161 0.10 -3.29 0.25
C GLU A 161 0.10 -3.82 -1.19
N GLY A 162 0.40 -2.97 -2.18
CA GLY A 162 0.42 -3.31 -3.59
C GLY A 162 -0.98 -3.55 -4.17
N ARG A 163 -1.02 -3.94 -5.46
CA ARG A 163 -2.27 -4.16 -6.21
C ARG A 163 -3.11 -5.32 -5.67
N ASP A 164 -2.46 -6.29 -5.03
CA ASP A 164 -3.09 -7.52 -4.57
C ASP A 164 -3.34 -7.56 -3.06
N GLY A 165 -3.03 -6.47 -2.34
CA GLY A 165 -3.31 -6.33 -0.90
C GLY A 165 -2.50 -7.29 -0.05
N HIS A 166 -1.18 -7.31 -0.26
CA HIS A 166 -0.19 -8.10 0.48
C HIS A 166 0.06 -7.58 1.90
N TRP A 167 -1.01 -7.38 2.66
CA TRP A 167 -0.92 -6.92 4.04
C TRP A 167 -0.09 -7.89 4.90
N GLY A 168 0.88 -7.33 5.63
CA GLY A 168 1.81 -8.09 6.47
C GLY A 168 3.03 -8.63 5.75
N ALA A 169 3.18 -8.42 4.44
CA ALA A 169 4.39 -8.79 3.72
C ALA A 169 5.62 -8.03 4.25
N PRO A 170 6.77 -8.70 4.37
CA PRO A 170 8.02 -8.04 4.73
C PRO A 170 8.62 -7.33 3.53
N VAL A 171 9.42 -6.30 3.79
CA VAL A 171 10.25 -5.56 2.82
C VAL A 171 9.47 -4.78 1.75
N GLU A 172 8.61 -5.43 0.96
CA GLU A 172 7.92 -4.82 -0.19
C GLU A 172 7.09 -3.58 0.14
N PRO A 173 6.39 -3.45 1.30
CA PRO A 173 5.72 -2.20 1.62
C PRO A 173 6.69 -1.03 1.77
N GLY A 174 7.92 -1.30 2.23
CA GLY A 174 9.00 -0.33 2.30
C GLY A 174 9.43 0.15 0.91
N HIS A 175 9.68 -0.79 -0.02
CA HIS A 175 9.99 -0.45 -1.41
C HIS A 175 8.87 0.37 -2.05
N PHE A 176 7.61 -0.04 -1.87
CA PHE A 176 6.47 0.66 -2.45
C PHE A 176 6.38 2.10 -1.92
N VAL A 177 6.58 2.31 -0.62
CA VAL A 177 6.60 3.66 -0.01
C VAL A 177 7.72 4.53 -0.58
N LEU A 178 8.94 4.01 -0.67
CA LEU A 178 10.13 4.75 -1.12
C LEU A 178 10.08 5.05 -2.61
N ASP A 179 9.65 4.10 -3.44
CA ASP A 179 9.46 4.31 -4.87
C ASP A 179 8.29 5.25 -5.16
N GLY A 180 7.25 5.25 -4.33
CA GLY A 180 6.17 6.22 -4.42
C GLY A 180 6.66 7.66 -4.14
N LEU A 181 7.66 7.82 -3.26
CA LEU A 181 8.34 9.10 -3.04
C LEU A 181 9.22 9.47 -4.23
N ARG A 182 10.00 8.54 -4.79
CA ARG A 182 10.75 8.77 -6.04
C ARG A 182 9.83 9.24 -7.16
N ALA A 183 8.70 8.55 -7.36
CA ALA A 183 7.69 8.89 -8.35
C ALA A 183 7.09 10.28 -8.11
N ALA A 184 6.77 10.62 -6.86
CA ALA A 184 6.23 11.93 -6.50
C ALA A 184 7.22 13.07 -6.80
N LEU A 185 8.49 12.89 -6.46
CA LEU A 185 9.54 13.90 -6.64
C LEU A 185 9.98 14.04 -8.10
N ALA A 186 9.92 12.97 -8.89
CA ALA A 186 10.25 12.98 -10.31
C ALA A 186 9.09 13.47 -11.22
N SER A 187 7.86 13.55 -10.70
CA SER A 187 6.69 13.88 -11.52
C SER A 187 6.50 15.38 -11.72
N GLU A 188 6.55 15.81 -12.99
CA GLU A 188 6.22 17.19 -13.38
C GLU A 188 4.77 17.58 -13.04
N GLN A 189 3.85 16.61 -13.01
CA GLN A 189 2.44 16.82 -12.66
C GLN A 189 2.26 17.17 -11.17
N VAL A 190 3.20 16.75 -10.34
CA VAL A 190 3.26 17.08 -8.91
C VAL A 190 4.05 18.37 -8.70
N GLY A 191 5.20 18.50 -9.36
CA GLY A 191 6.01 19.73 -9.37
C GLY A 191 6.68 20.06 -8.04
N LEU A 192 7.07 19.03 -7.27
CA LEU A 192 7.87 19.18 -6.04
C LEU A 192 9.37 19.22 -6.38
N PRO A 193 10.19 19.90 -5.56
CA PRO A 193 11.63 19.90 -5.75
C PRO A 193 12.22 18.53 -5.40
N GLY A 194 13.18 18.04 -6.19
CA GLY A 194 13.76 16.70 -6.01
C GLY A 194 14.52 16.50 -4.70
N ASP A 195 14.93 17.56 -4.01
CA ASP A 195 15.63 17.56 -2.72
C ASP A 195 14.70 17.86 -1.52
N ALA A 196 13.38 17.85 -1.72
CA ALA A 196 12.39 18.10 -0.67
C ALA A 196 12.66 17.25 0.58
N PRO A 197 12.64 17.83 1.80
CA PRO A 197 12.72 17.04 3.02
C PRO A 197 11.53 16.08 3.12
N ILE A 198 11.82 14.82 3.47
CA ILE A 198 10.84 13.74 3.53
C ILE A 198 10.59 13.32 4.98
N GLY A 199 9.33 13.31 5.38
CA GLY A 199 8.86 12.63 6.59
C GLY A 199 8.15 11.33 6.25
N LEU A 200 8.26 10.31 7.09
CA LEU A 200 7.44 9.09 7.01
C LEU A 200 6.50 9.02 8.22
N TRP A 201 5.23 8.68 8.01
CA TRP A 201 4.26 8.53 9.10
C TRP A 201 3.23 7.43 8.85
N GLY A 202 3.08 6.51 9.80
CA GLY A 202 2.00 5.53 9.84
C GLY A 202 1.67 5.03 11.25
N TYR A 203 0.48 4.46 11.42
CA TYR A 203 0.01 3.86 12.67
C TYR A 203 -0.66 2.51 12.38
N SER A 204 -0.61 1.55 13.32
CA SER A 204 -1.17 0.20 13.14
C SER A 204 -0.54 -0.52 11.94
N GLY A 205 -1.31 -1.07 10.99
CA GLY A 205 -0.76 -1.65 9.76
C GLY A 205 0.01 -0.66 8.90
N GLY A 206 -0.40 0.62 8.89
CA GLY A 206 0.40 1.67 8.26
C GLY A 206 1.76 1.87 8.95
N GLY A 207 1.81 1.69 10.27
CA GLY A 207 3.04 1.74 11.06
C GLY A 207 4.00 0.59 10.75
N LEU A 208 3.49 -0.59 10.38
CA LEU A 208 4.30 -1.70 9.87
C LEU A 208 4.98 -1.33 8.55
N SER A 209 4.24 -0.75 7.61
CA SER A 209 4.81 -0.31 6.32
C SER A 209 5.79 0.85 6.49
N THR A 210 5.53 1.78 7.41
CA THR A 210 6.49 2.83 7.79
C THR A 210 7.77 2.24 8.39
N ALA A 211 7.67 1.19 9.20
CA ALA A 211 8.84 0.52 9.78
C ALA A 211 9.68 -0.15 8.69
N TRP A 212 9.07 -0.85 7.74
CA TRP A 212 9.80 -1.43 6.60
C TRP A 212 10.48 -0.37 5.74
N ALA A 213 9.78 0.74 5.44
CA ALA A 213 10.39 1.85 4.71
C ALA A 213 11.61 2.43 5.44
N ALA A 214 11.55 2.55 6.77
CA ALA A 214 12.66 3.02 7.58
C ALA A 214 13.82 2.03 7.63
N GLU A 215 13.53 0.72 7.71
CA GLU A 215 14.55 -0.34 7.75
C GLU A 215 15.35 -0.40 6.44
N VAL A 216 14.66 -0.34 5.30
CA VAL A 216 15.31 -0.54 4.00
C VAL A 216 15.85 0.75 3.36
N CYS A 217 15.52 1.94 3.89
CA CYS A 217 15.84 3.20 3.19
C CYS A 217 17.33 3.38 2.92
N GLY A 218 18.20 3.01 3.87
CA GLY A 218 19.64 3.23 3.76
C GLY A 218 20.30 2.39 2.66
N SER A 219 19.76 1.21 2.35
CA SER A 219 20.27 0.34 1.29
C SER A 219 19.51 0.50 -0.03
N TYR A 220 18.20 0.75 0.04
CA TYR A 220 17.31 0.73 -1.13
C TYR A 220 17.14 2.09 -1.79
N ALA A 221 17.04 3.16 -1.00
CA ALA A 221 16.81 4.53 -1.48
C ALA A 221 17.64 5.58 -0.72
N PRO A 222 18.98 5.43 -0.67
CA PRO A 222 19.86 6.32 0.10
C PRO A 222 19.87 7.76 -0.42
N GLU A 223 19.40 8.00 -1.65
CA GLU A 223 19.30 9.32 -2.26
C GLU A 223 18.09 10.13 -1.75
N LEU A 224 17.11 9.50 -1.09
CA LEU A 224 15.95 10.19 -0.55
C LEU A 224 16.29 10.93 0.75
N ASN A 225 15.98 12.22 0.82
CA ASN A 225 16.25 13.09 1.96
C ASN A 225 15.25 12.86 3.13
N ILE A 226 15.28 11.68 3.74
CA ILE A 226 14.43 11.33 4.87
C ILE A 226 14.96 11.99 6.15
N VAL A 227 14.22 12.95 6.67
CA VAL A 227 14.61 13.76 7.84
C VAL A 227 13.92 13.36 9.14
N GLY A 228 12.90 12.49 9.06
CA GLY A 228 12.17 12.02 10.23
C GLY A 228 11.19 10.90 9.93
N VAL A 229 11.02 10.02 10.91
CA VAL A 229 10.09 8.89 10.86
C VAL A 229 9.26 8.88 12.15
N ALA A 230 7.94 8.88 12.00
CA ALA A 230 6.99 8.73 13.10
C ALA A 230 6.14 7.48 12.86
N LEU A 231 6.37 6.42 13.62
CA LEU A 231 5.58 5.19 13.50
C LEU A 231 5.02 4.78 14.84
N GLY A 232 3.80 4.25 14.84
CA GLY A 232 3.10 3.82 16.04
C GLY A 232 2.49 2.43 15.90
N SER A 233 2.65 1.62 16.94
CA SER A 233 2.17 0.23 16.99
C SER A 233 2.68 -0.67 15.85
N PRO A 234 3.99 -0.69 15.52
CA PRO A 234 4.50 -1.69 14.59
C PRO A 234 4.27 -3.09 15.19
N VAL A 235 3.73 -4.01 14.40
CA VAL A 235 3.51 -5.39 14.83
C VAL A 235 4.85 -6.12 14.82
N GLY A 236 5.61 -6.01 15.92
CA GLY A 236 6.96 -6.58 16.02
C GLY A 236 7.00 -8.09 16.29
N ASP A 237 5.86 -8.71 16.62
CA ASP A 237 5.72 -10.16 16.82
C ASP A 237 4.35 -10.58 16.28
N LEU A 238 4.34 -11.09 15.04
CA LEU A 238 3.14 -11.53 14.34
C LEU A 238 2.47 -12.72 15.03
N GLY A 239 3.25 -13.66 15.58
CA GLY A 239 2.74 -14.85 16.26
C GLY A 239 2.01 -14.52 17.57
N ASN A 240 2.63 -13.73 18.44
CA ASN A 240 2.00 -13.27 19.67
C ASN A 240 0.80 -12.37 19.38
N THR A 241 0.85 -11.54 18.33
CA THR A 241 -0.29 -10.71 17.91
C THR A 241 -1.46 -11.56 17.45
N LEU A 242 -1.21 -12.59 16.63
CA LEU A 242 -2.21 -13.56 16.21
C LEU A 242 -2.89 -14.23 17.42
N LEU A 243 -2.10 -14.72 18.39
CA LEU A 243 -2.61 -15.39 19.58
C LEU A 243 -3.41 -14.44 20.50
N ARG A 244 -2.96 -13.19 20.66
CA ARG A 244 -3.63 -12.17 21.48
C ARG A 244 -4.96 -11.69 20.90
N LEU A 245 -5.02 -11.54 19.58
CA LEU A 245 -6.23 -11.07 18.91
C LEU A 245 -7.25 -12.19 18.69
N ASN A 246 -6.83 -13.45 18.74
CA ASN A 246 -7.73 -14.59 18.65
C ASN A 246 -8.80 -14.57 19.77
N ALA A 247 -10.05 -14.92 19.42
CA ALA A 247 -11.22 -14.83 20.30
C ALA A 247 -11.50 -13.44 20.92
N SER A 248 -10.86 -12.37 20.44
CA SER A 248 -11.11 -10.99 20.87
C SER A 248 -12.13 -10.29 19.98
N PHE A 249 -12.49 -9.05 20.31
CA PHE A 249 -13.28 -8.19 19.42
C PHE A 249 -12.63 -8.03 18.04
N TRP A 250 -11.29 -8.08 17.98
CA TRP A 250 -10.48 -7.86 16.79
C TRP A 250 -10.09 -9.14 16.04
N SER A 251 -10.69 -10.29 16.35
CA SER A 251 -10.41 -11.59 15.69
C SER A 251 -10.48 -11.57 14.15
N GLY A 252 -11.13 -10.57 13.54
CA GLY A 252 -11.13 -10.40 12.09
C GLY A 252 -9.78 -9.99 11.50
N LEU A 253 -8.97 -9.23 12.24
CA LEU A 253 -7.65 -8.77 11.80
C LEU A 253 -6.66 -9.91 11.55
N PRO A 254 -6.41 -10.84 12.50
CA PRO A 254 -5.51 -11.96 12.22
C PRO A 254 -6.00 -12.84 11.08
N ALA A 255 -7.32 -13.01 10.91
CA ALA A 255 -7.87 -13.78 9.80
C ALA A 255 -7.60 -13.11 8.44
N LEU A 256 -7.75 -11.78 8.36
CA LEU A 256 -7.41 -10.99 7.17
C LEU A 256 -5.91 -11.05 6.87
N MET A 257 -5.07 -10.95 7.90
CA MET A 257 -3.61 -11.03 7.73
C MET A 257 -3.18 -12.40 7.20
N ILE A 258 -3.76 -13.49 7.72
CA ILE A 258 -3.53 -14.83 7.16
C ILE A 258 -3.98 -14.89 5.70
N ALA A 259 -5.16 -14.36 5.38
CA ALA A 259 -5.67 -14.36 4.00
C ALA A 259 -4.75 -13.58 3.03
N ALA A 260 -4.16 -12.48 3.48
CA ALA A 260 -3.19 -11.70 2.72
C ALA A 260 -1.85 -12.43 2.56
N LEU A 261 -1.28 -12.93 3.67
CA LEU A 261 0.03 -13.61 3.68
C LEU A 261 0.06 -14.88 2.84
N ARG A 262 -1.07 -15.57 2.66
CA ARG A 262 -1.19 -16.71 1.73
C ARG A 262 -0.84 -16.35 0.29
N ARG A 263 -1.03 -15.10 -0.13
CA ARG A 263 -0.64 -14.62 -1.47
C ARG A 263 0.86 -14.40 -1.60
N VAL A 264 1.52 -14.13 -0.48
CA VAL A 264 2.96 -13.84 -0.40
C VAL A 264 3.76 -15.14 -0.22
N TYR A 265 3.21 -16.11 0.51
CA TYR A 265 3.88 -17.35 0.90
C TYR A 265 3.12 -18.60 0.39
N PRO A 266 3.54 -19.19 -0.74
CA PRO A 266 2.91 -20.40 -1.29
C PRO A 266 2.89 -21.59 -0.32
N ASP A 267 3.94 -21.74 0.49
CA ASP A 267 4.02 -22.81 1.50
C ASP A 267 3.02 -22.58 2.64
N LEU A 268 2.78 -21.32 3.03
CA LEU A 268 1.73 -20.97 3.97
C LEU A 268 0.34 -21.23 3.38
N ASP A 269 0.14 -20.95 2.09
CA ASP A 269 -1.12 -21.25 1.40
C ASP A 269 -1.45 -22.74 1.45
N ALA A 270 -0.49 -23.58 1.06
CA ALA A 270 -0.63 -25.03 1.12
C ALA A 270 -0.88 -25.52 2.56
N PHE A 271 -0.17 -24.96 3.54
CA PHE A 271 -0.34 -25.27 4.95
C PHE A 271 -1.73 -24.91 5.49
N VAL A 272 -2.23 -23.72 5.14
CA VAL A 272 -3.58 -23.28 5.51
C VAL A 272 -4.63 -24.16 4.84
N GLU A 273 -4.49 -24.51 3.56
CA GLU A 273 -5.44 -25.40 2.88
C GLU A 273 -5.48 -26.81 3.48
N GLN A 274 -4.32 -27.32 3.92
CA GLN A 274 -4.18 -28.60 4.60
C GLN A 274 -4.89 -28.62 5.96
N HIS A 275 -4.72 -27.55 6.76
CA HIS A 275 -5.19 -27.50 8.14
C HIS A 275 -6.56 -26.81 8.33
N ALA A 276 -7.06 -26.11 7.32
CA ALA A 276 -8.37 -25.49 7.39
C ALA A 276 -9.50 -26.52 7.31
N THR A 277 -10.55 -26.31 8.11
CA THR A 277 -11.81 -27.02 7.94
C THR A 277 -12.53 -26.54 6.68
N THR A 278 -13.62 -27.18 6.28
CA THR A 278 -14.47 -26.70 5.18
C THR A 278 -14.95 -25.26 5.41
N ASP A 279 -15.33 -24.94 6.64
CA ASP A 279 -15.73 -23.60 7.04
C ASP A 279 -14.54 -22.63 7.04
N GLY A 280 -13.34 -23.09 7.42
CA GLY A 280 -12.11 -22.30 7.35
C GLY A 280 -11.74 -21.91 5.92
N ARG A 281 -11.79 -22.86 4.99
CA ARG A 281 -11.58 -22.58 3.55
C ARG A 281 -12.62 -21.61 3.00
N ALA A 282 -13.89 -21.77 3.41
CA ALA A 282 -14.96 -20.84 3.02
C ALA A 282 -14.74 -19.43 3.60
N LEU A 283 -14.24 -19.34 4.84
CA LEU A 283 -13.88 -18.09 5.48
C LEU A 283 -12.79 -17.36 4.70
N MET A 284 -11.70 -18.04 4.35
CA MET A 284 -10.58 -17.44 3.63
C MET A 284 -10.99 -16.84 2.28
N ARG A 285 -11.73 -17.59 1.46
CA ARG A 285 -12.29 -17.09 0.19
C ARG A 285 -13.19 -15.86 0.36
N MET A 286 -13.94 -15.81 1.47
CA MET A 286 -14.81 -14.67 1.76
C MET A 286 -13.99 -13.44 2.15
N LEU A 287 -12.91 -13.60 2.91
CA LEU A 287 -12.05 -12.51 3.35
C LEU A 287 -11.35 -11.79 2.19
N GLU A 288 -11.06 -12.47 1.08
CA GLU A 288 -10.48 -11.87 -0.13
C GLU A 288 -11.32 -10.73 -0.74
N SER A 289 -12.60 -10.65 -0.41
CA SER A 289 -13.53 -9.62 -0.89
C SER A 289 -14.26 -8.89 0.24
N THR A 290 -13.65 -8.85 1.43
CA THR A 290 -14.24 -8.26 2.64
C THR A 290 -13.43 -7.07 3.12
N SER A 291 -14.11 -5.98 3.44
CA SER A 291 -13.45 -4.80 4.04
C SER A 291 -13.07 -5.05 5.50
N THR A 292 -12.08 -4.31 6.01
CA THR A 292 -11.54 -4.45 7.36
C THR A 292 -12.64 -4.42 8.43
N ALA A 293 -13.51 -3.40 8.38
CA ALA A 293 -14.58 -3.28 9.37
C ALA A 293 -15.59 -4.44 9.29
N ALA A 294 -15.90 -4.92 8.08
CA ALA A 294 -16.81 -6.04 7.89
C ALA A 294 -16.22 -7.35 8.42
N ALA A 295 -14.92 -7.59 8.24
CA ALA A 295 -14.23 -8.74 8.81
C ALA A 295 -14.21 -8.70 10.34
N VAL A 296 -13.88 -7.55 10.94
CA VAL A 296 -13.91 -7.34 12.39
C VAL A 296 -15.30 -7.60 12.95
N LEU A 297 -16.34 -7.00 12.36
CA LEU A 297 -17.72 -7.21 12.80
C LEU A 297 -18.16 -8.66 12.64
N ARG A 298 -17.77 -9.35 11.57
CA ARG A 298 -18.21 -10.73 11.32
C ARG A 298 -17.53 -11.75 12.23
N LEU A 299 -16.26 -11.52 12.54
CA LEU A 299 -15.44 -12.43 13.32
C LEU A 299 -15.32 -12.01 14.79
N HIS A 300 -16.04 -10.98 15.25
CA HIS A 300 -15.98 -10.51 16.64
C HIS A 300 -16.10 -11.68 17.63
N HIS A 301 -15.14 -11.80 18.55
CA HIS A 301 -15.08 -12.86 19.57
C HIS A 301 -15.11 -14.31 19.04
N ARG A 302 -14.90 -14.52 17.73
CA ARG A 302 -14.75 -15.87 17.16
C ARG A 302 -13.31 -16.34 17.37
N SER A 303 -13.16 -17.62 17.72
CA SER A 303 -11.85 -18.27 17.76
C SER A 303 -11.51 -18.85 16.39
N LEU A 304 -10.30 -18.60 15.91
CA LEU A 304 -9.74 -19.24 14.73
C LEU A 304 -9.66 -20.77 14.90
N SER A 305 -9.61 -21.28 16.14
CA SER A 305 -9.64 -22.71 16.44
C SER A 305 -10.89 -23.44 15.91
N SER A 306 -11.98 -22.73 15.64
CA SER A 306 -13.18 -23.32 15.01
C SER A 306 -13.04 -23.56 13.51
N TYR A 307 -11.99 -23.02 12.89
CA TYR A 307 -11.76 -23.03 11.44
C TYR A 307 -10.57 -23.90 11.02
N ILE A 308 -9.90 -24.55 11.98
CA ILE A 308 -8.70 -25.36 11.78
C ILE A 308 -8.86 -26.74 12.44
N ASP A 309 -8.11 -27.72 11.97
CA ASP A 309 -8.18 -29.12 12.39
C ASP A 309 -7.25 -29.47 13.58
N LYS A 310 -6.37 -28.56 13.97
CA LYS A 310 -5.42 -28.70 15.08
C LYS A 310 -5.42 -27.46 15.99
N PRO A 311 -4.91 -27.56 17.24
CA PRO A 311 -4.78 -26.41 18.12
C PRO A 311 -3.93 -25.29 17.50
N LEU A 312 -4.41 -24.04 17.59
CA LEU A 312 -3.74 -22.88 16.97
C LEU A 312 -2.31 -22.70 17.47
N ASN A 313 -2.08 -22.91 18.77
CA ASN A 313 -0.75 -22.83 19.39
C ASN A 313 0.24 -23.85 18.82
N GLU A 314 -0.22 -25.05 18.44
CA GLU A 314 0.64 -26.04 17.80
C GLU A 314 0.96 -25.65 16.35
N LEU A 315 -0.02 -25.11 15.62
CA LEU A 315 0.18 -24.70 14.23
C LEU A 315 1.13 -23.51 14.12
N VAL A 316 1.05 -22.53 15.03
CA VAL A 316 1.93 -21.36 15.00
C VAL A 316 3.39 -21.70 15.31
N GLU A 317 3.65 -22.79 16.02
CA GLU A 317 5.00 -23.28 16.32
C GLU A 317 5.61 -24.11 15.17
N THR A 318 4.86 -24.38 14.10
CA THR A 318 5.39 -25.13 12.96
C THR A 318 6.43 -24.33 12.17
N PRO A 319 7.43 -24.99 11.55
CA PRO A 319 8.47 -24.31 10.78
C PRO A 319 7.93 -23.40 9.67
N VAL A 320 6.86 -23.81 8.98
CA VAL A 320 6.23 -23.02 7.91
C VAL A 320 5.71 -21.68 8.43
N VAL A 321 5.12 -21.67 9.63
CA VAL A 321 4.58 -20.44 10.23
C VAL A 321 5.67 -19.61 10.89
N GLN A 322 6.65 -20.24 11.54
CA GLN A 322 7.80 -19.55 12.13
C GLN A 322 8.63 -18.83 11.08
N GLN A 323 8.85 -19.45 9.91
CA GLN A 323 9.55 -18.79 8.80
C GLN A 323 8.86 -17.47 8.39
N VAL A 324 7.53 -17.45 8.31
CA VAL A 324 6.77 -16.23 8.00
C VAL A 324 6.90 -15.15 9.07
N PHE A 325 7.18 -15.53 10.33
CA PHE A 325 7.34 -14.58 11.44
C PHE A 325 8.77 -14.09 11.62
N GLU A 326 9.77 -14.85 11.14
CA GLU A 326 11.19 -14.49 11.20
C GLU A 326 11.63 -13.61 10.02
N GLU A 327 10.89 -13.65 8.91
CA GLU A 327 11.10 -12.82 7.71
C GLU A 327 10.38 -11.46 7.80
#